data_AF-A0A382QCC4-F1
#
_entry.id   AF-A0A382QCC4-F1
#
_cell.length_a   1.000
_cell.length_b   1.000
_cell.length_c   1.000
_cell.angle_alpha   90.00
_cell.angle_beta   90.00
_cell.angle_gamma   90.00
#
_symmetry.space_group_name_H-M   'P 1'
#
loop_
_entity.id
_entity.type
_entity.pdbx_description
1 polymer ?
#
loop_
_entity_poly.entity_id
_entity_poly.type
_entity_poly.pdbx_seq_one_letter_code
_entity_poly.pdbx_strand_id
1 'polypeptide(L)'
;MTRIVADIPIDAPPSWAVWERRLLDSMNQSVQPFLDHFTGEDGEFIWKDEWGGGSPDDYYEPFFNWPLVYLIGGADHMLALAERQWEAVTRQLTRLGTIHKEYGIREDQMHQSESDIFFYHLCLANPTSSKRRERARRFAGFYLNEDPDAINYDAEHKIVLSGLNGSQGAYYAPESEREKQRYAPLGGSMERYSLPFFDLPGIASVQDLGDPENARRMGQALFDRWRRGDTPTNLSITSLVTNAFLLTGEEKYRAWVVEYTDGWVERAKQN
;
A
#
# COMPACT_ATOMS: atom_id res chain seq x y z
N MET A 1 -7.48 31.43 10.45
CA MET A 1 -6.12 30.98 10.05
C MET A 1 -5.14 32.10 10.35
N THR A 2 -4.11 31.82 11.14
CA THR A 2 -3.00 32.74 11.34
C THR A 2 -2.17 32.78 10.06
N ARG A 3 -2.07 33.95 9.42
CA ARG A 3 -1.22 34.13 8.24
C ARG A 3 0.20 34.43 8.73
N ILE A 4 1.12 33.50 8.52
CA ILE A 4 2.55 33.73 8.74
C ILE A 4 3.08 34.41 7.47
N VAL A 5 3.73 35.56 7.63
CA VAL A 5 4.38 36.30 6.55
C VAL A 5 5.84 36.50 6.95
N ALA A 6 6.76 36.12 6.08
CA ALA A 6 8.17 36.45 6.27
C ALA A 6 8.39 37.90 5.80
N ASP A 7 8.68 38.80 6.72
CA ASP A 7 8.89 40.23 6.49
C ASP A 7 10.31 40.70 6.87
N ILE A 8 11.12 39.82 7.48
CA ILE A 8 12.53 40.05 7.80
C ILE A 8 13.41 39.30 6.78
N PRO A 9 14.29 39.98 6.03
CA PRO A 9 15.21 39.32 5.11
C PRO A 9 16.25 38.49 5.88
N ILE A 10 16.71 37.40 5.25
CA ILE A 10 17.83 36.60 5.74
C ILE A 10 19.11 37.00 5.00
N ASP A 11 19.99 37.74 5.67
CA ASP A 11 21.22 38.25 5.03
C ASP A 11 22.34 37.20 4.94
N ALA A 12 22.32 36.20 5.81
CA ALA A 12 23.31 35.12 5.86
C ALA A 12 22.63 33.78 6.14
N PRO A 13 22.07 33.09 5.13
CA PRO A 13 21.43 31.81 5.33
C PRO A 13 22.45 30.78 5.83
N PRO A 14 22.10 29.93 6.81
CA PRO A 14 23.00 28.87 7.26
C PRO A 14 23.25 27.88 6.11
N SER A 15 24.45 27.30 6.09
CA SER A 15 24.90 26.45 4.97
C SER A 15 23.96 25.27 4.69
N TRP A 16 23.38 24.66 5.74
CA TRP A 16 22.43 23.55 5.60
C TRP A 16 21.19 23.95 4.77
N ALA A 17 20.67 25.17 4.95
CA ALA A 17 19.48 25.63 4.24
C ALA A 17 19.76 25.83 2.75
N VAL A 18 20.97 26.29 2.41
CA VAL A 18 21.41 26.42 1.01
C VAL A 18 21.54 25.04 0.36
N TRP A 19 22.09 24.05 1.07
CA TRP A 19 22.20 22.69 0.56
C TRP A 19 20.86 21.97 0.43
N GLU A 20 19.94 22.18 1.37
CA GLU A 20 18.58 21.67 1.30
C GLU A 20 17.85 22.24 0.08
N ARG A 21 17.96 23.55 -0.19
CA ARG A 21 17.41 24.14 -1.42
C ARG A 21 17.98 23.53 -2.69
N ARG A 22 19.31 23.31 -2.75
CA ARG A 22 19.95 22.66 -3.90
C ARG A 22 19.49 21.20 -4.07
N LEU A 23 19.26 20.49 -2.97
CA LEU A 23 18.74 19.13 -3.00
C LEU A 23 17.32 19.11 -3.58
N LEU A 24 16.43 19.96 -3.07
CA LEU A 24 15.06 20.08 -3.59
C LEU A 24 15.04 20.49 -5.06
N ASP A 25 15.87 21.44 -5.46
CA ASP A 25 15.97 21.86 -6.87
C ASP A 25 16.46 20.73 -7.78
N SER A 26 17.32 19.83 -7.26
CA SER A 26 17.78 18.65 -8.00
C SER A 26 16.67 17.59 -8.12
N MET A 27 15.93 17.34 -7.04
CA MET A 27 14.77 16.43 -7.04
C MET A 27 13.67 16.92 -8.00
N ASN A 28 13.42 18.24 -8.01
CA ASN A 28 12.46 18.88 -8.92
C ASN A 28 12.78 18.63 -10.40
N GLN A 29 14.06 18.51 -10.75
CA GLN A 29 14.53 18.29 -12.12
C GLN A 29 14.59 16.81 -12.49
N SER A 30 14.78 15.90 -11.52
CA SER A 30 14.96 14.47 -11.81
C SER A 30 13.69 13.78 -12.32
N VAL A 31 12.50 14.35 -12.06
CA VAL A 31 11.22 13.74 -12.45
C VAL A 31 10.99 13.76 -13.97
N GLN A 32 11.42 14.80 -14.68
CA GLN A 32 11.12 14.92 -16.11
C GLN A 32 11.86 13.86 -16.96
N PRO A 33 13.18 13.64 -16.80
CA PRO A 33 13.87 12.57 -17.53
C PRO A 33 13.27 11.19 -17.26
N PHE A 34 12.78 10.93 -16.05
CA PHE A 34 12.07 9.70 -15.72
C PHE A 34 10.76 9.58 -16.53
N LEU A 35 9.93 10.62 -16.51
CA LEU A 35 8.67 10.64 -17.26
C LEU A 35 8.88 10.48 -18.77
N ASP A 36 9.86 11.19 -19.34
CA ASP A 36 10.17 11.13 -20.77
C ASP A 36 10.64 9.74 -21.21
N HIS A 37 11.28 9.00 -20.30
CA HIS A 37 11.82 7.68 -20.61
C HIS A 37 10.81 6.55 -20.38
N PHE A 38 10.02 6.64 -19.30
CA PHE A 38 9.20 5.53 -18.82
C PHE A 38 7.70 5.69 -19.08
N THR A 39 7.21 6.88 -19.43
CA THR A 39 5.78 7.14 -19.58
C THR A 39 5.41 7.72 -20.96
N GLY A 40 4.17 7.48 -21.39
CA GLY A 40 3.59 8.09 -22.58
C GLY A 40 3.02 9.50 -22.34
N GLU A 41 2.49 10.10 -23.41
CA GLU A 41 1.81 11.41 -23.35
C GLU A 41 0.56 11.41 -22.46
N ASP A 42 -0.09 10.24 -22.29
CA ASP A 42 -1.22 10.02 -21.40
C ASP A 42 -0.80 9.78 -19.93
N GLY A 43 0.50 9.61 -19.69
CA GLY A 43 1.12 9.36 -18.40
C GLY A 43 1.21 7.90 -18.02
N GLU A 44 0.67 6.98 -18.82
CA GLU A 44 0.77 5.54 -18.54
C GLU A 44 2.21 5.07 -18.76
N PHE A 45 2.63 4.03 -18.02
CA PHE A 45 3.92 3.43 -18.27
C PHE A 45 3.97 2.76 -19.63
N ILE A 46 5.12 2.82 -20.29
CA ILE A 46 5.38 2.17 -21.58
C ILE A 46 5.59 0.66 -21.35
N TRP A 47 4.49 -0.07 -21.22
CA TRP A 47 4.44 -1.53 -21.09
C TRP A 47 3.74 -2.17 -22.29
N LYS A 48 3.96 -3.47 -22.52
CA LYS A 48 3.40 -4.20 -23.67
C LYS A 48 1.91 -4.58 -23.53
N ASP A 49 1.12 -3.79 -22.82
CA ASP A 49 -0.32 -4.04 -22.54
C ASP A 49 -0.68 -5.45 -22.01
N GLU A 50 0.32 -6.19 -21.51
CA GLU A 50 0.16 -7.50 -20.87
C GLU A 50 0.76 -7.42 -19.48
N TRP A 51 0.03 -7.93 -18.48
CA TRP A 51 0.55 -8.05 -17.12
C TRP A 51 1.70 -9.07 -17.11
N GLY A 52 2.93 -8.57 -17.09
CA GLY A 52 4.16 -9.36 -17.22
C GLY A 52 4.61 -10.09 -15.96
N GLY A 53 3.85 -10.00 -14.87
CA GLY A 53 4.30 -10.39 -13.53
C GLY A 53 5.01 -9.22 -12.85
N GLY A 54 4.50 -8.85 -11.68
CA GLY A 54 4.81 -7.68 -10.87
C GLY A 54 3.68 -7.50 -9.86
N SER A 55 3.77 -6.54 -8.95
CA SER A 55 2.69 -6.21 -8.03
C SER A 55 2.08 -4.84 -8.41
N PRO A 56 0.75 -4.61 -8.34
CA PRO A 56 0.14 -3.36 -8.82
C PRO A 56 0.67 -2.08 -8.15
N ASP A 57 1.17 -2.19 -6.92
CA ASP A 57 1.85 -1.13 -6.20
C ASP A 57 3.12 -0.63 -6.88
N ASP A 58 3.87 -1.48 -7.58
CA ASP A 58 5.07 -1.11 -8.35
C ASP A 58 4.80 0.06 -9.31
N TYR A 59 3.55 0.24 -9.77
CA TYR A 59 3.17 1.34 -10.65
C TYR A 59 2.96 2.65 -9.89
N TYR A 60 2.57 2.61 -8.62
CA TYR A 60 2.38 3.81 -7.79
C TYR A 60 3.69 4.26 -7.13
N GLU A 61 4.58 3.32 -6.78
CA GLU A 61 5.81 3.59 -6.03
C GLU A 61 6.73 4.65 -6.63
N PRO A 62 6.95 4.76 -7.96
CA PRO A 62 7.88 5.77 -8.49
C PRO A 62 7.47 7.22 -8.18
N PHE A 63 6.19 7.43 -7.84
CA PHE A 63 5.57 8.74 -7.66
C PHE A 63 5.23 9.08 -6.20
N PHE A 64 5.24 8.09 -5.30
CA PHE A 64 4.74 8.22 -3.93
C PHE A 64 5.36 9.33 -3.07
N ASN A 65 6.62 9.70 -3.35
CA ASN A 65 7.34 10.77 -2.63
C ASN A 65 7.19 12.15 -3.28
N TRP A 66 6.60 12.26 -4.47
CA TRP A 66 6.49 13.56 -5.16
C TRP A 66 5.60 14.56 -4.40
N PRO A 67 4.45 14.18 -3.83
CA PRO A 67 3.68 15.11 -3.01
C PRO A 67 4.39 15.45 -1.69
N LEU A 68 5.22 14.54 -1.15
CA LEU A 68 6.04 14.82 0.01
C LEU A 68 7.12 15.87 -0.31
N VAL A 69 7.82 15.74 -1.45
CA VAL A 69 8.79 16.74 -1.91
C VAL A 69 8.12 18.11 -2.06
N TYR A 70 6.92 18.18 -2.64
CA TYR A 70 6.13 19.40 -2.69
C TYR A 70 5.87 19.98 -1.28
N LEU A 71 5.38 19.14 -0.36
CA LEU A 71 5.05 19.55 1.01
C LEU A 71 6.24 20.13 1.80
N ILE A 72 7.45 19.64 1.57
CA ILE A 72 8.67 20.12 2.23
C ILE A 72 9.35 21.30 1.51
N GLY A 73 8.68 21.90 0.51
CA GLY A 73 9.16 23.11 -0.18
C GLY A 73 9.74 22.86 -1.58
N GLY A 74 9.48 21.70 -2.17
CA GLY A 74 9.71 21.44 -3.60
C GLY A 74 8.85 22.33 -4.49
N ALA A 75 9.03 22.20 -5.81
CA ALA A 75 8.31 23.04 -6.77
C ALA A 75 6.85 22.59 -6.97
N ASP A 76 5.98 23.53 -7.32
CA ASP A 76 4.53 23.29 -7.48
C ASP A 76 4.20 22.19 -8.51
N HIS A 77 5.03 22.04 -9.56
CA HIS A 77 4.82 21.00 -10.57
C HIS A 77 4.94 19.59 -10.01
N MET A 78 5.61 19.39 -8.87
CA MET A 78 5.72 18.08 -8.21
C MET A 78 4.34 17.55 -7.82
N LEU A 79 3.47 18.39 -7.24
CA LEU A 79 2.11 17.99 -6.89
C LEU A 79 1.25 17.76 -8.15
N ALA A 80 1.35 18.65 -9.13
CA ALA A 80 0.58 18.53 -10.37
C ALA A 80 0.93 17.24 -11.15
N LEU A 81 2.21 16.91 -11.23
CA LEU A 81 2.69 15.67 -11.84
C LEU A 81 2.26 14.44 -11.03
N ALA A 82 2.34 14.49 -9.71
CA ALA A 82 1.89 13.41 -8.84
C ALA A 82 0.39 13.13 -9.02
N GLU A 83 -0.44 14.17 -9.08
CA GLU A 83 -1.88 14.03 -9.38
C GLU A 83 -2.12 13.40 -10.75
N ARG A 84 -1.41 13.86 -11.79
CA ARG A 84 -1.49 13.27 -13.14
C ARG A 84 -1.14 11.78 -13.11
N GLN A 85 -0.08 11.41 -12.40
CA GLN A 85 0.42 10.04 -12.37
C GLN A 85 -0.47 9.10 -11.58
N TRP A 86 -1.04 9.55 -10.46
CA TRP A 86 -2.08 8.79 -9.77
C TRP A 86 -3.22 8.42 -10.73
N GLU A 87 -3.76 9.40 -11.46
CA GLU A 87 -4.87 9.13 -12.37
C GLU A 87 -4.46 8.23 -13.55
N ALA A 88 -3.26 8.40 -14.10
CA ALA A 88 -2.77 7.59 -15.21
C ALA A 88 -2.55 6.13 -14.80
N VAL A 89 -1.85 5.90 -13.69
CA VAL A 89 -1.62 4.56 -13.13
C VAL A 89 -2.93 3.89 -12.76
N THR A 90 -3.85 4.58 -12.07
CA THR A 90 -5.15 3.99 -11.71
C THR A 90 -5.95 3.60 -12.95
N ARG A 91 -5.94 4.40 -14.03
CA ARG A 91 -6.58 4.03 -15.31
C ARG A 91 -5.91 2.81 -15.95
N GLN A 92 -4.58 2.80 -16.03
CA GLN A 92 -3.81 1.73 -16.62
C GLN A 92 -4.08 0.40 -15.90
N LEU A 93 -3.98 0.38 -14.56
CA LEU A 93 -4.21 -0.81 -13.76
C LEU A 93 -5.68 -1.25 -13.77
N THR A 94 -6.64 -0.32 -13.89
CA THR A 94 -8.06 -0.66 -14.10
C THR A 94 -8.23 -1.41 -15.43
N ARG A 95 -7.58 -0.93 -16.49
CA ARG A 95 -7.59 -1.58 -17.81
C ARG A 95 -6.90 -2.94 -17.81
N LEU A 96 -5.82 -3.09 -17.03
CA LEU A 96 -5.11 -4.37 -16.82
C LEU A 96 -5.84 -5.32 -15.87
N GLY A 97 -6.91 -4.86 -15.20
CA GLY A 97 -7.81 -5.69 -14.39
C GLY A 97 -7.33 -5.98 -12.96
N THR A 98 -6.36 -5.21 -12.44
CA THR A 98 -5.85 -5.36 -11.07
C THR A 98 -6.43 -4.31 -10.10
N ILE A 99 -7.11 -3.30 -10.63
CA ILE A 99 -7.80 -2.26 -9.86
C ILE A 99 -9.29 -2.28 -10.16
N HIS A 100 -10.11 -2.20 -9.12
CA HIS A 100 -11.57 -2.04 -9.21
C HIS A 100 -12.01 -0.93 -8.25
N LYS A 101 -12.98 -0.09 -8.64
CA LYS A 101 -13.40 1.08 -7.86
C LYS A 101 -12.22 1.95 -7.37
N GLU A 102 -11.16 2.04 -8.18
CA GLU A 102 -9.90 2.77 -7.94
C GLU A 102 -9.03 2.22 -6.79
N TYR A 103 -9.22 0.97 -6.37
CA TYR A 103 -8.43 0.32 -5.31
C TYR A 103 -8.12 -1.15 -5.65
N GLY A 104 -7.05 -1.71 -5.06
CA GLY A 104 -6.55 -3.06 -5.35
C GLY A 104 -7.60 -4.16 -5.17
N ILE A 105 -7.41 -5.27 -5.90
CA ILE A 105 -8.18 -6.51 -5.72
C ILE A 105 -7.22 -7.65 -5.43
N ARG A 106 -7.57 -8.50 -4.45
CA ARG A 106 -6.79 -9.71 -4.12
C ARG A 106 -5.33 -9.40 -3.76
N GLU A 107 -5.09 -8.22 -3.23
CA GLU A 107 -3.78 -7.75 -2.79
C GLU A 107 -3.55 -8.14 -1.34
N ASP A 108 -2.29 -8.42 -0.99
CA ASP A 108 -1.90 -8.41 0.41
C ASP A 108 -1.67 -6.98 0.90
N GLN A 109 -1.86 -6.79 2.21
CA GLN A 109 -1.82 -5.46 2.79
C GLN A 109 -0.43 -4.86 2.92
N MET A 110 0.64 -5.63 2.72
CA MET A 110 1.98 -5.05 2.66
C MET A 110 2.11 -4.23 1.38
N HIS A 111 1.93 -4.87 0.22
CA HIS A 111 2.01 -4.23 -1.09
C HIS A 111 0.93 -3.16 -1.31
N GLN A 112 -0.33 -3.45 -0.94
CA GLN A 112 -1.39 -2.44 -1.04
C GLN A 112 -1.06 -1.18 -0.22
N SER A 113 -0.42 -1.33 0.95
CA SER A 113 -0.06 -0.18 1.77
C SER A 113 1.06 0.68 1.18
N GLU A 114 1.93 0.12 0.35
CA GLU A 114 2.96 0.86 -0.39
C GLU A 114 2.31 1.82 -1.41
N SER A 115 1.26 1.37 -2.10
CA SER A 115 0.40 2.25 -2.90
C SER A 115 -0.31 3.31 -2.07
N ASP A 116 -0.81 2.93 -0.89
CA ASP A 116 -1.60 3.83 -0.06
C ASP A 116 -0.74 4.99 0.51
N ILE A 117 0.58 4.82 0.67
CA ILE A 117 1.50 5.92 1.02
C ILE A 117 1.40 7.06 0.01
N PHE A 118 1.35 6.74 -1.29
CA PHE A 118 1.17 7.75 -2.33
C PHE A 118 -0.16 8.51 -2.13
N PHE A 119 -1.24 7.77 -1.86
CA PHE A 119 -2.54 8.37 -1.59
C PHE A 119 -2.51 9.28 -0.36
N TYR A 120 -1.86 8.86 0.74
CA TYR A 120 -1.75 9.65 1.97
C TYR A 120 -0.99 10.96 1.74
N HIS A 121 0.13 10.94 1.01
CA HIS A 121 0.86 12.16 0.67
C HIS A 121 0.04 13.10 -0.21
N LEU A 122 -0.73 12.57 -1.17
CA LEU A 122 -1.67 13.38 -1.96
C LEU A 122 -2.77 14.00 -1.06
N CYS A 123 -3.31 13.24 -0.12
CA CYS A 123 -4.30 13.73 0.85
C CYS A 123 -3.72 14.85 1.73
N LEU A 124 -2.49 14.67 2.21
CA LEU A 124 -1.78 15.67 3.02
C LEU A 124 -1.46 16.94 2.24
N ALA A 125 -1.05 16.81 0.97
CA ALA A 125 -0.68 17.93 0.10
C ALA A 125 -1.85 18.87 -0.24
N ASN A 126 -3.06 18.33 -0.33
CA ASN A 126 -4.27 19.15 -0.46
C ASN A 126 -5.47 18.44 0.22
N PRO A 127 -5.71 18.72 1.52
CA PRO A 127 -6.71 18.04 2.35
C PRO A 127 -8.14 18.56 2.15
N THR A 128 -8.31 19.63 1.36
CA THR A 128 -9.63 20.20 1.03
C THR A 128 -10.21 19.64 -0.26
N SER A 129 -9.46 18.79 -0.98
CA SER A 129 -9.92 18.12 -2.20
C SER A 129 -11.14 17.23 -1.94
N SER A 130 -12.26 17.56 -2.57
CA SER A 130 -13.51 16.77 -2.50
C SER A 130 -13.32 15.36 -3.06
N LYS A 131 -12.62 15.24 -4.19
CA LYS A 131 -12.33 13.95 -4.84
C LYS A 131 -11.53 13.02 -3.93
N ARG A 132 -10.54 13.54 -3.19
CA ARG A 132 -9.76 12.73 -2.24
C ARG A 132 -10.57 12.33 -1.02
N ARG A 133 -11.41 13.22 -0.51
CA ARG A 133 -12.35 12.88 0.57
C ARG A 133 -13.30 11.77 0.15
N GLU A 134 -13.83 11.81 -1.06
CA GLU A 134 -14.67 10.74 -1.61
C GLU A 134 -13.89 9.41 -1.71
N ARG A 135 -12.69 9.43 -2.28
CA ARG A 135 -11.80 8.25 -2.33
C ARG A 135 -11.52 7.69 -0.94
N ALA A 136 -11.14 8.53 0.01
CA ALA A 136 -10.82 8.09 1.37
C ALA A 136 -12.02 7.43 2.06
N ARG A 137 -13.23 7.98 1.88
CA ARG A 137 -14.47 7.33 2.35
C ARG A 137 -14.69 5.98 1.68
N ARG A 138 -14.58 5.91 0.36
CA ARG A 138 -14.78 4.66 -0.40
C ARG A 138 -13.77 3.58 -0.01
N PHE A 139 -12.49 3.93 0.07
CA PHE A 139 -11.42 2.98 0.39
C PHE A 139 -11.54 2.46 1.83
N ALA A 140 -11.82 3.34 2.80
CA ALA A 140 -12.13 2.91 4.17
C ALA A 140 -13.43 2.10 4.22
N GLY A 141 -14.43 2.47 3.41
CA GLY A 141 -15.72 1.80 3.30
C GLY A 141 -15.62 0.32 2.92
N PHE A 142 -14.58 -0.09 2.19
CA PHE A 142 -14.32 -1.51 1.91
C PHE A 142 -14.04 -2.33 3.17
N TYR A 143 -13.52 -1.73 4.24
CA TYR A 143 -13.20 -2.42 5.51
C TYR A 143 -14.23 -2.15 6.61
N LEU A 144 -14.99 -1.06 6.48
CA LEU A 144 -16.19 -0.82 7.29
C LEU A 144 -17.42 -1.59 6.76
N ASN A 145 -17.26 -2.37 5.68
CA ASN A 145 -18.32 -3.08 4.95
C ASN A 145 -19.48 -2.15 4.51
N GLU A 146 -19.16 -0.92 4.12
CA GLU A 146 -20.13 0.05 3.61
C GLU A 146 -20.48 -0.19 2.13
N ASP A 147 -19.62 -0.92 1.42
CA ASP A 147 -19.86 -1.40 0.06
C ASP A 147 -20.34 -2.86 0.11
N PRO A 148 -21.61 -3.15 -0.25
CA PRO A 148 -22.15 -4.51 -0.15
C PRO A 148 -21.50 -5.50 -1.13
N ASP A 149 -20.81 -5.01 -2.17
CA ASP A 149 -20.10 -5.85 -3.14
C ASP A 149 -18.67 -6.18 -2.67
N ALA A 150 -18.21 -5.60 -1.55
CA ALA A 150 -16.83 -5.73 -1.06
C ALA A 150 -16.80 -5.93 0.46
N ILE A 151 -17.08 -7.16 0.90
CA ILE A 151 -17.03 -7.54 2.31
C ILE A 151 -15.63 -8.03 2.68
N ASN A 152 -14.94 -7.29 3.55
CA ASN A 152 -13.57 -7.61 3.99
C ASN A 152 -13.44 -7.89 5.49
N TYR A 153 -14.37 -7.39 6.31
CA TYR A 153 -14.24 -7.40 7.76
C TYR A 153 -15.34 -8.25 8.43
N ASP A 154 -14.96 -9.01 9.46
CA ASP A 154 -15.86 -9.68 10.37
C ASP A 154 -15.96 -8.87 11.66
N ALA A 155 -17.12 -8.22 11.88
CA ALA A 155 -17.35 -7.39 13.06
C ALA A 155 -17.59 -8.18 14.35
N GLU A 156 -17.98 -9.46 14.26
CA GLU A 156 -18.15 -10.32 15.44
C GLU A 156 -16.78 -10.71 16.00
N HIS A 157 -15.89 -11.17 15.13
CA HIS A 157 -14.56 -11.64 15.51
C HIS A 157 -13.48 -10.54 15.48
N LYS A 158 -13.80 -9.37 14.93
CA LYS A 158 -12.91 -8.21 14.76
C LYS A 158 -11.66 -8.56 13.98
N ILE A 159 -11.85 -9.19 12.82
CA ILE A 159 -10.78 -9.66 11.94
C ILE A 159 -11.05 -9.26 10.49
N VAL A 160 -9.98 -9.06 9.74
CA VAL A 160 -10.05 -9.10 8.28
C VAL A 160 -10.14 -10.56 7.84
N LEU A 161 -11.01 -10.81 6.88
CA LEU A 161 -11.44 -12.15 6.49
C LEU A 161 -10.39 -12.96 5.72
N SER A 162 -9.42 -12.30 5.08
CA SER A 162 -8.35 -12.93 4.31
C SER A 162 -7.09 -12.06 4.26
N GLY A 163 -5.93 -12.69 4.13
CA GLY A 163 -4.67 -12.01 3.83
C GLY A 163 -4.65 -11.37 2.45
N LEU A 164 -5.53 -11.80 1.53
CA LEU A 164 -5.74 -11.18 0.22
C LEU A 164 -7.13 -10.57 0.15
N ASN A 165 -7.22 -9.26 -0.08
CA ASN A 165 -8.49 -8.53 0.04
C ASN A 165 -8.52 -7.28 -0.85
N GLY A 166 -9.53 -6.41 -0.69
CA GLY A 166 -9.59 -5.12 -1.38
C GLY A 166 -10.99 -4.74 -1.87
N SER A 167 -11.08 -4.08 -3.01
CA SER A 167 -12.30 -3.47 -3.55
C SER A 167 -13.32 -4.45 -4.17
N GLN A 168 -13.04 -5.75 -4.09
CA GLN A 168 -13.95 -6.85 -4.42
C GLN A 168 -14.22 -7.75 -3.21
N GLY A 169 -13.83 -7.31 -2.00
CA GLY A 169 -13.95 -8.10 -0.79
C GLY A 169 -12.80 -9.08 -0.60
N ALA A 170 -12.95 -9.92 0.42
CA ALA A 170 -11.96 -10.93 0.78
C ALA A 170 -11.82 -11.99 -0.32
N TYR A 171 -10.58 -12.29 -0.69
CA TYR A 171 -10.27 -13.31 -1.68
C TYR A 171 -9.81 -14.61 -1.00
N TYR A 172 -10.46 -15.71 -1.36
CA TYR A 172 -10.12 -17.04 -0.90
C TYR A 172 -9.62 -17.87 -2.09
N ALA A 173 -8.32 -18.16 -2.13
CA ALA A 173 -7.76 -19.05 -3.15
C ALA A 173 -8.51 -20.40 -3.16
N PRO A 174 -8.77 -21.03 -4.32
CA PRO A 174 -9.46 -22.33 -4.36
C PRO A 174 -8.65 -23.43 -3.65
N GLU A 175 -9.31 -24.30 -2.89
CA GLU A 175 -8.63 -25.39 -2.15
C GLU A 175 -7.89 -26.37 -3.06
N SER A 176 -8.32 -26.48 -4.32
CA SER A 176 -7.63 -27.25 -5.36
C SER A 176 -6.20 -26.75 -5.61
N GLU A 177 -5.87 -25.51 -5.25
CA GLU A 177 -4.53 -24.96 -5.38
C GLU A 177 -3.59 -25.38 -4.25
N ARG A 178 -4.10 -25.89 -3.12
CA ARG A 178 -3.31 -26.25 -1.93
C ARG A 178 -2.20 -27.26 -2.24
N GLU A 179 -2.51 -28.30 -3.00
CA GLU A 179 -1.53 -29.37 -3.31
C GLU A 179 -0.43 -28.91 -4.27
N LYS A 180 -0.61 -27.77 -4.95
CA LYS A 180 0.40 -27.17 -5.82
C LYS A 180 1.33 -26.21 -5.08
N GLN A 181 1.04 -25.88 -3.83
CA GLN A 181 1.78 -24.88 -3.07
C GLN A 181 3.15 -25.42 -2.67
N ARG A 182 4.15 -24.56 -2.84
CA ARG A 182 5.54 -24.84 -2.47
C ARG A 182 6.24 -23.54 -2.14
N TYR A 183 6.96 -23.50 -1.03
CA TYR A 183 7.84 -22.39 -0.66
C TYR A 183 9.30 -22.85 -0.71
N ALA A 184 10.03 -22.41 -1.73
CA ALA A 184 11.40 -22.82 -2.00
C ALA A 184 12.30 -21.59 -2.29
N PRO A 185 12.63 -20.79 -1.26
CA PRO A 185 13.36 -19.54 -1.43
C PRO A 185 14.86 -19.73 -1.69
N LEU A 186 15.41 -20.94 -1.50
CA LEU A 186 16.83 -21.24 -1.65
C LEU A 186 17.35 -20.94 -3.06
N GLY A 187 18.50 -20.27 -3.12
CA GLY A 187 19.11 -19.78 -4.36
C GLY A 187 18.43 -18.54 -4.95
N GLY A 188 17.35 -18.04 -4.32
CA GLY A 188 16.63 -16.85 -4.74
C GLY A 188 16.88 -15.63 -3.84
N SER A 189 16.29 -14.50 -4.22
CA SER A 189 16.33 -13.26 -3.41
C SER A 189 15.72 -13.44 -2.02
N MET A 190 14.77 -14.37 -1.90
CA MET A 190 14.06 -14.65 -0.65
C MET A 190 14.86 -15.50 0.35
N GLU A 191 15.97 -16.14 -0.05
CA GLU A 191 16.76 -17.00 0.86
C GLU A 191 17.28 -16.26 2.08
N ARG A 192 17.62 -14.97 1.92
CA ARG A 192 18.12 -14.13 3.00
C ARG A 192 17.07 -13.82 4.06
N TYR A 193 15.79 -13.99 3.71
CA TYR A 193 14.68 -13.81 4.62
C TYR A 193 14.40 -15.17 5.28
N SER A 194 14.26 -15.16 6.61
CA SER A 194 14.11 -16.38 7.42
C SER A 194 12.84 -17.18 7.06
N LEU A 195 12.58 -18.27 7.79
CA LEU A 195 11.37 -19.04 7.61
C LEU A 195 10.10 -18.19 7.87
N PRO A 196 9.05 -18.35 7.06
CA PRO A 196 7.74 -17.75 7.34
C PRO A 196 7.14 -18.28 8.64
N PHE A 197 7.39 -19.56 8.94
CA PHE A 197 6.92 -20.24 10.15
C PHE A 197 8.03 -21.12 10.72
N PHE A 198 8.17 -21.13 12.05
CA PHE A 198 9.21 -21.86 12.76
C PHE A 198 8.69 -23.12 13.46
N ASP A 199 7.40 -23.42 13.33
CA ASP A 199 6.71 -24.47 14.07
C ASP A 199 6.45 -25.75 13.27
N LEU A 200 6.97 -25.84 12.04
CA LEU A 200 6.80 -27.02 11.19
C LEU A 200 7.85 -28.10 11.51
N PRO A 201 7.45 -29.33 11.88
CA PRO A 201 8.38 -30.39 12.26
C PRO A 201 9.39 -30.73 11.16
N GLY A 202 10.68 -30.66 11.51
CA GLY A 202 11.78 -30.94 10.58
C GLY A 202 12.15 -29.77 9.66
N ILE A 203 11.67 -28.55 9.94
CA ILE A 203 12.03 -27.32 9.24
C ILE A 203 12.47 -26.28 10.28
N ALA A 204 13.78 -26.14 10.50
CA ALA A 204 14.35 -25.22 11.50
C ALA A 204 15.08 -24.03 10.85
N SER A 205 15.42 -24.15 9.57
CA SER A 205 16.12 -23.14 8.79
C SER A 205 15.64 -23.14 7.34
N VAL A 206 15.94 -22.04 6.63
CA VAL A 206 15.66 -21.92 5.20
C VAL A 206 16.35 -23.04 4.40
N GLN A 207 17.51 -23.51 4.87
CA GLN A 207 18.26 -24.62 4.25
C GLN A 207 17.49 -25.93 4.25
N ASP A 208 16.63 -26.16 5.24
CA ASP A 208 15.79 -27.37 5.30
C ASP A 208 14.73 -27.41 4.19
N LEU A 209 14.40 -26.26 3.59
CA LEU A 209 13.50 -26.17 2.43
C LEU A 209 14.14 -26.62 1.12
N GLY A 210 15.41 -27.06 1.17
CA GLY A 210 16.08 -27.74 0.05
C GLY A 210 15.48 -29.10 -0.23
N ASP A 211 14.89 -29.74 0.79
CA ASP A 211 14.04 -30.92 0.61
C ASP A 211 12.70 -30.49 -0.03
N PRO A 212 12.34 -31.01 -1.22
CA PRO A 212 11.08 -30.70 -1.88
C PRO A 212 9.84 -30.97 -1.02
N GLU A 213 9.88 -31.97 -0.14
CA GLU A 213 8.77 -32.29 0.75
C GLU A 213 8.64 -31.24 1.87
N ASN A 214 9.74 -30.74 2.41
CA ASN A 214 9.74 -29.62 3.35
C ASN A 214 9.20 -28.34 2.70
N ALA A 215 9.65 -28.04 1.48
CA ALA A 215 9.16 -26.90 0.71
C ALA A 215 7.65 -26.98 0.44
N ARG A 216 7.13 -28.18 0.14
CA ARG A 216 5.70 -28.44 -0.04
C ARG A 216 4.93 -28.23 1.27
N ARG A 217 5.40 -28.82 2.38
CA ARG A 217 4.78 -28.65 3.70
C ARG A 217 4.72 -27.19 4.14
N MET A 218 5.79 -26.41 3.93
CA MET A 218 5.81 -24.97 4.19
C MET A 218 4.81 -24.21 3.30
N GLY A 219 4.80 -24.49 1.98
CA GLY A 219 3.85 -23.87 1.06
C GLY A 219 2.39 -24.14 1.43
N GLN A 220 2.08 -25.37 1.85
CA GLN A 220 0.75 -25.73 2.34
C GLN A 220 0.37 -25.01 3.63
N ALA A 221 1.31 -24.86 4.57
CA ALA A 221 1.08 -24.11 5.80
C ALA A 221 0.81 -22.63 5.52
N LEU A 222 1.56 -22.00 4.60
CA LEU A 222 1.31 -20.63 4.14
C LEU A 222 -0.09 -20.49 3.55
N PHE A 223 -0.44 -21.40 2.64
CA PHE A 223 -1.77 -21.41 2.04
C PHE A 223 -2.87 -21.57 3.09
N ASP A 224 -2.78 -22.56 3.97
CA ASP A 224 -3.81 -22.82 4.96
C ASP A 224 -3.98 -21.64 5.94
N ARG A 225 -2.88 -20.99 6.34
CA ARG A 225 -2.88 -19.90 7.34
C ARG A 225 -3.21 -18.53 6.77
N TRP A 226 -2.85 -18.22 5.52
CA TRP A 226 -3.06 -16.89 4.93
C TRP A 226 -4.27 -16.80 4.02
N ARG A 227 -4.75 -17.93 3.48
CA ARG A 227 -5.94 -17.97 2.64
C ARG A 227 -7.19 -17.49 3.39
N ARG A 228 -7.31 -17.79 4.68
CA ARG A 228 -8.49 -17.46 5.50
C ARG A 228 -8.06 -16.92 6.84
N GLY A 229 -8.67 -15.80 7.21
CA GLY A 229 -8.41 -15.12 8.46
C GLY A 229 -7.38 -14.00 8.33
N ASP A 230 -7.08 -13.44 9.49
CA ASP A 230 -6.31 -12.22 9.59
C ASP A 230 -4.81 -12.48 9.59
N THR A 231 -4.04 -11.51 9.11
CA THR A 231 -2.57 -11.57 9.08
C THR A 231 -1.99 -10.29 9.69
N PRO A 232 -0.80 -10.32 10.31
CA PRO A 232 -0.23 -9.13 10.92
C PRO A 232 -0.08 -7.94 9.95
N THR A 233 0.13 -8.21 8.65
CA THR A 233 0.20 -7.18 7.60
C THR A 233 -1.12 -6.44 7.40
N ASN A 234 -2.27 -7.05 7.70
CA ASN A 234 -3.57 -6.38 7.62
C ASN A 234 -3.73 -5.22 8.62
N LEU A 235 -2.90 -5.13 9.67
CA LEU A 235 -2.88 -3.97 10.56
C LEU A 235 -2.59 -2.66 9.81
N SER A 236 -1.93 -2.71 8.64
CA SER A 236 -1.70 -1.54 7.80
C SER A 236 -2.99 -0.84 7.33
N ILE A 237 -4.13 -1.56 7.27
CA ILE A 237 -5.45 -0.98 6.96
C ILE A 237 -5.83 0.14 7.93
N THR A 238 -5.34 0.09 9.17
CA THR A 238 -5.59 1.14 10.16
C THR A 238 -5.10 2.50 9.70
N SER A 239 -4.01 2.58 8.93
CA SER A 239 -3.52 3.84 8.35
C SER A 239 -4.46 4.39 7.28
N LEU A 240 -5.04 3.50 6.46
CA LEU A 240 -6.00 3.89 5.43
C LEU A 240 -7.27 4.48 6.04
N VAL A 241 -7.82 3.78 7.04
CA VAL A 241 -9.02 4.23 7.76
C VAL A 241 -8.72 5.49 8.58
N THR A 242 -7.51 5.60 9.14
CA THR A 242 -7.06 6.84 9.82
C THR A 242 -6.95 8.01 8.85
N ASN A 243 -6.46 7.80 7.62
CA ASN A 243 -6.45 8.85 6.60
C ASN A 243 -7.87 9.33 6.25
N ALA A 244 -8.86 8.42 6.20
CA ALA A 244 -10.26 8.81 6.06
C ALA A 244 -10.77 9.66 7.24
N PHE A 245 -10.40 9.31 8.48
CA PHE A 245 -10.68 10.13 9.66
C PHE A 245 -10.06 11.53 9.53
N LEU A 246 -8.77 11.63 9.20
CA LEU A 246 -8.06 12.91 9.07
C LEU A 246 -8.67 13.84 8.02
N LEU A 247 -9.18 13.29 6.91
CA LEU A 247 -9.78 14.07 5.84
C LEU A 247 -11.23 14.48 6.09
N THR A 248 -11.97 13.72 6.89
CA THR A 248 -13.43 13.87 7.02
C THR A 248 -13.89 14.30 8.41
N GLY A 249 -13.14 13.96 9.46
CA GLY A 249 -13.54 14.11 10.85
C GLY A 249 -14.64 13.15 11.30
N GLU A 250 -14.99 12.13 10.52
CA GLU A 250 -16.07 11.20 10.87
C GLU A 250 -15.61 10.14 11.88
N GLU A 251 -16.21 10.16 13.08
CA GLU A 251 -15.81 9.31 14.21
C GLU A 251 -15.90 7.80 13.96
N LYS A 252 -16.72 7.34 13.01
CA LYS A 252 -16.82 5.92 12.64
C LYS A 252 -15.48 5.32 12.24
N TYR A 253 -14.63 6.10 11.56
CA TYR A 253 -13.30 5.65 11.14
C TYR A 253 -12.36 5.46 12.33
N ARG A 254 -12.34 6.43 13.25
CA ARG A 254 -11.57 6.32 14.50
C ARG A 254 -12.04 5.13 15.33
N ALA A 255 -13.36 4.95 15.47
CA ALA A 255 -13.93 3.84 16.23
C ALA A 255 -13.52 2.48 15.65
N TRP A 256 -13.58 2.31 14.33
CA TRP A 256 -13.15 1.08 13.65
C TRP A 256 -11.67 0.79 13.87
N VAL A 257 -10.78 1.80 13.75
CA VAL A 257 -9.33 1.63 13.98
C VAL A 257 -9.05 1.15 15.40
N VAL A 258 -9.69 1.74 16.40
CA VAL A 258 -9.52 1.34 17.81
C VAL A 258 -10.02 -0.08 18.02
N GLU A 259 -11.24 -0.41 17.56
CA GLU A 259 -11.81 -1.75 17.71
C GLU A 259 -10.94 -2.84 17.08
N TYR A 260 -10.49 -2.61 15.85
CA TYR A 260 -9.69 -3.57 15.11
C TYR A 260 -8.33 -3.81 15.78
N THR A 261 -7.68 -2.73 16.23
CA THR A 261 -6.40 -2.80 16.95
C THR A 261 -6.55 -3.50 18.29
N ASP A 262 -7.59 -3.18 19.07
CA ASP A 262 -7.88 -3.83 20.35
C ASP A 262 -8.15 -5.33 20.16
N GLY A 263 -8.84 -5.71 19.08
CA GLY A 263 -9.05 -7.11 18.71
C GLY A 263 -7.73 -7.87 18.51
N TRP A 264 -6.77 -7.26 17.82
CA TRP A 264 -5.42 -7.82 17.67
C TRP A 264 -4.67 -7.93 18.99
N VAL A 265 -4.70 -6.89 19.81
CA VAL A 265 -4.04 -6.87 21.13
C VAL A 265 -4.61 -7.97 22.04
N GLU A 266 -5.92 -8.17 22.04
CA GLU A 266 -6.57 -9.20 22.85
C GLU A 266 -6.19 -10.61 22.37
N ARG A 267 -6.28 -10.90 21.07
CA ARG A 267 -5.85 -12.19 20.51
C ARG A 267 -4.37 -12.49 20.80
N ALA A 268 -3.51 -11.47 20.70
CA ALA A 268 -2.09 -11.62 21.00
C ALA A 268 -1.80 -11.96 22.48
N LYS A 269 -2.63 -11.51 23.43
CA LYS A 269 -2.50 -11.88 24.85
C LYS A 269 -2.98 -13.30 25.16
N GLN A 270 -3.88 -13.84 24.32
CA GLN A 270 -4.47 -15.16 24.49
C GLN A 270 -3.61 -16.29 23.91
N ASN A 271 -2.70 -15.97 22.99
CA ASN A 271 -1.71 -16.89 22.39
C ASN A 271 -0.44 -17.00 23.24
#